data_AF-A0A1F2SV29-F1
#
_entry.id   AF-A0A1F2SV29-F1
#
_cell.length_a   1.000
_cell.length_b   1.000
_cell.length_c   1.000
_cell.angle_alpha   90.00
_cell.angle_beta   90.00
_cell.angle_gamma   90.00
#
_symmetry.space_group_name_H-M   'P 1'
#
loop_
_entity.id
_entity.type
_entity.pdbx_description
1 polymer ?
#
loop_
_entity_poly.entity_id
_entity_poly.type
_entity_poly.pdbx_seq_one_letter_code
_entity_poly.pdbx_strand_id
1 'polypeptide(L)'
;MAAEDWNRGTRAGTWVVRDIVAHLIDLTLRRVSFQRDGLVPPPPPCPIAGERDFVRFINSLNHDWVTVTRRFSPQVLTELFELASGDLADFFERTPLDGPGLFGVSWAGEMASAAGFDIGREFTELWHHQMQIRLAVGAPPLEDPRSRSMAASSLRTRSCGPDPSSSR
;
A
#
# COMPACT_ATOMS: atom_id res chain seq x y z
N MET A 1 -7.77 -16.40 2.85
CA MET A 1 -8.43 -16.37 1.54
C MET A 1 -8.11 -17.67 0.83
N ALA A 2 -9.11 -18.34 0.28
CA ALA A 2 -8.91 -19.50 -0.58
C ALA A 2 -8.30 -19.07 -1.91
N ALA A 3 -7.75 -20.02 -2.69
CA ALA A 3 -7.15 -19.70 -4.00
C ALA A 3 -8.15 -19.06 -4.97
N GLU A 4 -9.42 -19.50 -4.93
CA GLU A 4 -10.51 -18.95 -5.75
C GLU A 4 -10.85 -17.48 -5.43
N ASP A 5 -10.65 -17.05 -4.18
CA ASP A 5 -10.97 -15.69 -3.73
C ASP A 5 -10.19 -14.62 -4.50
N TRP A 6 -8.97 -14.95 -4.94
CA TRP A 6 -8.10 -14.04 -5.68
C TRP A 6 -8.66 -13.62 -7.04
N ASN A 7 -9.59 -14.38 -7.59
CA ASN A 7 -10.23 -14.12 -8.87
C ASN A 7 -11.67 -13.58 -8.73
N ARG A 8 -12.14 -13.32 -7.50
CA ARG A 8 -13.47 -12.72 -7.29
C ARG A 8 -13.48 -11.27 -7.73
N GLY A 9 -14.54 -10.88 -8.44
CA GLY A 9 -14.78 -9.50 -8.86
C GLY A 9 -14.95 -8.56 -7.67
N THR A 10 -14.51 -7.33 -7.83
CA THR A 10 -14.54 -6.30 -6.78
C THR A 10 -15.46 -5.15 -7.19
N ARG A 11 -15.63 -4.16 -6.31
CA ARG A 11 -16.32 -2.91 -6.67
C ARG A 11 -15.45 -1.92 -7.44
N ALA A 12 -14.17 -2.23 -7.66
CA ALA A 12 -13.24 -1.42 -8.46
C ALA A 12 -13.36 -1.77 -9.95
N GLY A 13 -14.53 -1.53 -10.54
CA GLY A 13 -14.77 -1.77 -11.96
C GLY A 13 -14.50 -3.21 -12.39
N THR A 14 -13.54 -3.40 -13.30
CA THR A 14 -13.20 -4.72 -13.85
C THR A 14 -12.15 -5.49 -13.03
N TRP A 15 -11.67 -4.92 -11.93
CA TRP A 15 -10.62 -5.53 -11.11
C TRP A 15 -11.16 -6.69 -10.27
N VAL A 16 -10.37 -7.75 -10.23
CA VAL A 16 -10.53 -8.84 -9.25
C VAL A 16 -9.63 -8.61 -8.04
N VAL A 17 -9.80 -9.39 -6.97
CA VAL A 17 -9.04 -9.23 -5.72
C VAL A 17 -7.52 -9.13 -5.95
N ARG A 18 -6.97 -9.94 -6.84
CA ARG A 18 -5.52 -9.90 -7.14
C ARG A 18 -5.05 -8.59 -7.78
N ASP A 19 -5.90 -7.94 -8.56
CA ASP A 19 -5.58 -6.67 -9.21
C ASP A 19 -5.53 -5.55 -8.16
N ILE A 20 -6.43 -5.58 -7.16
CA ILE A 20 -6.36 -4.66 -6.01
C ILE A 20 -5.06 -4.88 -5.23
N VAL A 21 -4.72 -6.14 -4.92
CA VAL A 21 -3.47 -6.44 -4.18
C VAL A 21 -2.25 -5.96 -4.98
N ALA A 22 -2.22 -6.22 -6.29
CA ALA A 22 -1.16 -5.73 -7.16
C ALA A 22 -1.06 -4.19 -7.15
N HIS A 23 -2.19 -3.49 -7.23
CA HIS A 23 -2.23 -2.03 -7.14
C HIS A 23 -1.64 -1.51 -5.83
N LEU A 24 -2.02 -2.10 -4.69
CA LEU A 24 -1.49 -1.72 -3.38
C LEU A 24 0.03 -1.95 -3.29
N ILE A 25 0.52 -3.05 -3.87
CA ILE A 25 1.97 -3.34 -3.94
C ILE A 25 2.69 -2.25 -4.73
N ASP A 26 2.24 -1.88 -5.93
CA ASP A 26 2.90 -0.85 -6.75
C ASP A 26 2.91 0.50 -6.06
N LEU A 27 1.77 0.89 -5.50
CA LEU A 27 1.65 2.16 -4.79
C LEU A 27 2.65 2.22 -3.62
N THR A 28 2.77 1.12 -2.87
CA THR A 28 3.74 0.99 -1.76
C THR A 28 5.19 1.04 -2.25
N LEU A 29 5.54 0.24 -3.25
CA LEU A 29 6.91 0.16 -3.80
C LEU A 29 7.35 1.50 -4.40
N ARG A 30 6.45 2.22 -5.07
CA ARG A 30 6.73 3.57 -5.60
C ARG A 30 7.01 4.56 -4.47
N ARG A 31 6.25 4.54 -3.38
CA ARG A 31 6.53 5.41 -2.22
C ARG A 31 7.86 5.09 -1.57
N VAL A 32 8.15 3.81 -1.36
CA VAL A 32 9.47 3.39 -0.85
C VAL A 32 10.58 3.90 -1.77
N SER A 33 10.45 3.67 -3.07
CA SER A 33 11.47 4.08 -4.04
C SER A 33 11.68 5.60 -4.07
N PHE A 34 10.60 6.38 -4.20
CA PHE A 34 10.70 7.84 -4.38
C PHE A 34 11.01 8.54 -3.07
N GLN A 35 10.35 8.14 -1.99
CA GLN A 35 10.33 8.89 -0.73
C GLN A 35 11.40 8.41 0.25
N ARG A 36 11.58 7.10 0.42
CA ARG A 36 12.60 6.54 1.32
C ARG A 36 13.97 6.56 0.64
N ASP A 37 14.03 6.10 -0.60
CA ASP A 37 15.29 5.88 -1.31
C ASP A 37 15.72 7.06 -2.20
N GLY A 38 14.84 8.06 -2.38
CA GLY A 38 15.14 9.28 -3.13
C GLY A 38 15.21 9.08 -4.65
N LEU A 39 14.62 8.01 -5.19
CA LEU A 39 14.56 7.78 -6.63
C LEU A 39 13.73 8.88 -7.32
N VAL A 40 14.32 9.52 -8.33
CA VAL A 40 13.57 10.38 -9.26
C VAL A 40 12.90 9.47 -10.30
N PRO A 41 11.56 9.41 -10.37
CA PRO A 41 10.88 8.58 -11.35
C PRO A 41 11.17 9.04 -12.78
N PRO A 42 11.10 8.13 -13.76
CA PRO A 42 11.11 8.53 -15.16
C PRO A 42 9.95 9.49 -15.45
N PRO A 43 10.15 10.48 -16.35
CA PRO A 43 9.09 11.42 -16.69
C PRO A 43 7.93 10.69 -17.37
N PRO A 44 6.69 11.23 -17.28
CA PRO A 44 5.55 10.68 -17.99
C PRO A 44 5.82 10.68 -19.50
N PRO A 45 5.31 9.69 -20.25
CA PRO A 45 5.56 9.57 -21.69
C PRO A 45 4.92 10.70 -22.51
N CYS A 46 3.91 11.38 -21.94
CA CYS A 46 3.25 12.53 -22.52
C CYS A 46 3.19 13.67 -21.49
N PRO A 47 3.17 14.95 -21.93
CA PRO A 47 2.95 16.08 -21.03
C PRO A 47 1.65 15.96 -20.23
N ILE A 48 1.69 16.30 -18.94
CA ILE A 48 0.51 16.38 -18.09
C ILE A 48 0.05 17.85 -18.05
N ALA A 49 -0.93 18.19 -18.87
CA ALA A 49 -1.43 19.57 -19.00
C ALA A 49 -2.61 19.89 -18.06
N GLY A 50 -3.15 18.88 -17.37
CA GLY A 50 -4.25 19.05 -16.42
C GLY A 50 -4.72 17.73 -15.80
N GLU A 51 -5.81 17.80 -15.03
CA GLU A 51 -6.34 16.68 -14.25
C GLU A 51 -6.62 15.43 -15.11
N ARG A 52 -7.23 15.60 -16.28
CA ARG A 52 -7.53 14.47 -17.18
C ARG A 52 -6.27 13.72 -17.61
N ASP A 53 -5.20 14.43 -17.90
CA ASP A 53 -3.94 13.81 -18.32
C ASP A 53 -3.22 13.15 -17.14
N PHE A 54 -3.32 13.76 -15.96
CA PHE A 54 -2.81 13.18 -14.72
C PHE A 54 -3.53 11.86 -14.38
N VAL A 55 -4.86 11.85 -14.38
CA VAL A 55 -5.66 10.64 -14.14
C VAL A 55 -5.33 9.56 -15.16
N ARG A 56 -5.17 9.92 -16.44
CA ARG A 56 -4.76 8.98 -17.48
C ARG A 56 -3.39 8.38 -17.22
N PHE A 57 -2.42 9.19 -16.82
CA PHE A 57 -1.08 8.73 -16.49
C PHE A 57 -1.07 7.78 -15.29
N ILE A 58 -1.77 8.13 -14.20
CA ILE A 58 -1.89 7.24 -13.04
C ILE A 58 -2.57 5.92 -13.42
N ASN A 59 -3.63 5.98 -14.22
CA ASN A 59 -4.31 4.78 -14.69
C ASN A 59 -3.42 3.90 -15.59
N SER A 60 -2.55 4.48 -16.42
CA SER A 60 -1.59 3.68 -17.21
C SER A 60 -0.57 2.99 -16.32
N LEU A 61 -0.03 3.67 -15.30
CA LEU A 61 0.88 3.05 -14.34
C LEU A 61 0.23 1.85 -13.63
N ASN A 62 -0.98 2.06 -13.11
CA ASN A 62 -1.75 1.00 -12.45
C ASN A 62 -2.02 -0.18 -13.40
N HIS A 63 -2.44 0.12 -14.64
CA HIS A 63 -2.74 -0.89 -15.64
C HIS A 63 -1.51 -1.74 -16.00
N ASP A 64 -0.35 -1.11 -16.22
CA ASP A 64 0.86 -1.80 -16.63
C ASP A 64 1.34 -2.74 -15.52
N TRP A 65 1.31 -2.27 -14.27
CA TRP A 65 1.68 -3.10 -13.13
C TRP A 65 0.71 -4.26 -12.88
N VAL A 66 -0.59 -4.00 -12.89
CA VAL A 66 -1.61 -5.05 -12.80
C VAL A 66 -1.43 -6.08 -13.91
N THR A 67 -1.13 -5.64 -15.13
CA THR A 67 -0.90 -6.55 -16.27
C THR A 67 0.30 -7.45 -16.04
N VAL A 68 1.43 -6.89 -15.60
CA VAL A 68 2.65 -7.66 -15.35
C VAL A 68 2.49 -8.65 -14.20
N THR A 69 1.78 -8.27 -13.14
CA THR A 69 1.64 -9.09 -11.92
C THR A 69 0.64 -10.23 -12.06
N ARG A 70 -0.15 -10.30 -13.15
CA ARG A 70 -1.05 -11.45 -13.43
C ARG A 70 -0.34 -12.80 -13.47
N ARG A 71 0.96 -12.81 -13.82
CA ARG A 71 1.81 -14.01 -13.84
C ARG A 71 2.30 -14.45 -12.46
N PHE A 72 2.05 -13.67 -11.41
CA PHE A 72 2.47 -14.00 -10.05
C PHE A 72 1.39 -14.83 -9.35
N SER A 73 1.81 -15.75 -8.49
CA SER A 73 0.89 -16.52 -7.66
C SER A 73 0.36 -15.67 -6.51
N PRO A 74 -0.79 -16.04 -5.91
CA PRO A 74 -1.24 -15.50 -4.64
C PRO A 74 -0.16 -15.36 -3.58
N GLN A 75 0.65 -16.40 -3.39
CA GLN A 75 1.72 -16.42 -2.39
C GLN A 75 2.78 -15.36 -2.68
N VAL A 76 3.24 -15.26 -3.93
CA VAL A 76 4.24 -14.24 -4.33
C VAL A 76 3.70 -12.83 -4.12
N LEU A 77 2.43 -12.58 -4.45
CA LEU A 77 1.80 -11.27 -4.20
C LEU A 77 1.72 -10.95 -2.71
N THR A 78 1.36 -11.92 -1.88
CA THR A 78 1.31 -11.74 -0.42
C THR A 78 2.69 -11.44 0.16
N GLU A 79 3.71 -12.23 -0.19
CA GLU A 79 5.08 -12.03 0.30
C GLU A 79 5.65 -10.68 -0.14
N LEU A 80 5.42 -10.29 -1.40
CA LEU A 80 5.85 -8.99 -1.92
C LEU A 80 5.14 -7.83 -1.22
N PHE A 81 3.83 -7.97 -0.95
CA PHE A 81 3.08 -6.96 -0.20
C PHE A 81 3.56 -6.85 1.24
N GLU A 82 3.81 -7.96 1.92
CA GLU A 82 4.35 -7.97 3.29
C GLU A 82 5.70 -7.27 3.37
N LEU A 83 6.61 -7.57 2.44
CA LEU A 83 7.91 -6.90 2.36
C LEU A 83 7.76 -5.39 2.13
N ALA A 84 7.04 -5.00 1.08
CA ALA A 84 6.90 -3.60 0.70
C ALA A 84 6.19 -2.77 1.79
N SER A 85 5.13 -3.32 2.38
CA SER A 85 4.35 -2.62 3.41
C SER A 85 5.11 -2.52 4.74
N GLY A 86 5.91 -3.53 5.11
CA GLY A 86 6.81 -3.44 6.26
C GLY A 86 7.83 -2.32 6.09
N ASP A 87 8.48 -2.25 4.93
CA ASP A 87 9.45 -1.20 4.59
C ASP A 87 8.84 0.21 4.64
N LEU A 88 7.60 0.36 4.16
CA LEU A 88 6.90 1.64 4.17
C LEU A 88 6.45 2.02 5.59
N ALA A 89 5.95 1.07 6.38
CA ALA A 89 5.56 1.29 7.76
C ALA A 89 6.74 1.77 8.61
N ASP A 90 7.88 1.06 8.52
CA ASP A 90 9.14 1.43 9.17
C ASP A 90 9.57 2.85 8.80
N PHE A 91 9.42 3.23 7.53
CA PHE A 91 9.73 4.58 7.06
C PHE A 91 8.78 5.62 7.66
N PHE A 92 7.47 5.37 7.67
CA PHE A 92 6.49 6.28 8.25
C PHE A 92 6.63 6.45 9.76
N GLU A 93 6.96 5.39 10.51
CA GLU A 93 7.20 5.47 11.95
C GLU A 93 8.37 6.41 12.30
N ARG A 94 9.35 6.55 11.39
CA ARG A 94 10.50 7.46 11.55
C ARG A 94 10.27 8.84 10.96
N THR A 95 9.14 9.08 10.28
CA THR A 95 8.86 10.33 9.59
C THR A 95 8.25 11.37 10.55
N PRO A 96 8.84 12.56 10.72
CA PRO A 96 8.22 13.64 11.49
C PRO A 96 6.90 14.08 10.87
N LEU A 97 5.79 13.93 11.60
CA LEU A 97 4.44 14.16 11.06
C LEU A 97 4.16 15.63 10.71
N ASP A 98 4.84 16.57 11.36
CA ASP A 98 4.78 18.01 11.12
C ASP A 98 5.75 18.49 10.03
N GLY A 99 6.63 17.61 9.56
CA GLY A 99 7.53 17.87 8.43
C GLY A 99 6.80 17.96 7.09
N PRO A 100 7.52 18.29 6.00
CA PRO A 100 6.91 18.38 4.66
C PRO A 100 6.48 16.99 4.15
N GLY A 101 5.25 16.88 3.65
CA GLY A 101 4.76 15.71 2.92
C GLY A 101 5.24 15.67 1.48
N LEU A 102 5.24 14.47 0.88
CA LEU A 102 5.63 14.30 -0.52
C LEU A 102 4.51 14.75 -1.47
N PHE A 103 3.27 14.48 -1.10
CA PHE A 103 2.09 14.85 -1.87
C PHE A 103 1.23 15.84 -1.11
N GLY A 104 0.78 16.89 -1.79
CA GLY A 104 -0.29 17.75 -1.29
C GLY A 104 -1.61 16.98 -1.19
N VAL A 105 -2.46 17.38 -0.26
CA VAL A 105 -3.72 16.71 0.05
C VAL A 105 -4.87 17.65 -0.33
N SER A 106 -5.30 17.56 -1.59
CA SER A 106 -6.23 18.51 -2.22
C SER A 106 -7.59 18.61 -1.52
N TRP A 107 -8.09 17.53 -0.92
CA TRP A 107 -9.35 17.54 -0.15
C TRP A 107 -9.26 18.27 1.20
N ALA A 108 -8.04 18.53 1.69
CA ALA A 108 -7.78 19.42 2.82
C ALA A 108 -7.54 20.88 2.38
N GLY A 109 -7.61 21.18 1.06
CA GLY A 109 -7.30 22.50 0.51
C GLY A 109 -5.81 22.82 0.43
N GLU A 110 -4.94 21.84 0.72
CA GLU A 110 -3.50 22.03 0.86
C GLU A 110 -2.75 21.68 -0.42
N MET A 111 -2.14 22.68 -1.07
CA MET A 111 -1.21 22.47 -2.19
C MET A 111 0.15 21.92 -1.74
N ALA A 112 0.51 22.18 -0.49
CA ALA A 112 1.62 21.56 0.23
C ALA A 112 1.08 21.17 1.60
N SER A 113 1.30 19.93 2.04
CA SER A 113 0.76 19.44 3.31
C SER A 113 1.86 18.90 4.21
N ALA A 114 1.60 18.86 5.52
CA ALA A 114 2.45 18.15 6.45
C ALA A 114 2.47 16.64 6.14
N ALA A 115 3.55 15.95 6.50
CA ALA A 115 3.74 14.53 6.25
C ALA A 115 2.62 13.69 6.87
N GLY A 116 2.08 14.10 8.01
CA GLY A 116 0.94 13.44 8.65
C GLY A 116 -0.32 13.41 7.77
N PHE A 117 -0.58 14.45 6.98
CA PHE A 117 -1.72 14.45 6.04
C PHE A 117 -1.48 13.54 4.84
N ASP A 118 -0.27 13.54 4.28
CA ASP A 118 0.12 12.65 3.18
C ASP A 118 0.06 11.18 3.63
N ILE A 119 0.60 10.86 4.80
CA ILE A 119 0.49 9.54 5.42
C ILE A 119 -0.98 9.20 5.70
N GLY A 120 -1.78 10.15 6.18
CA GLY A 120 -3.22 9.97 6.39
C GLY A 120 -3.96 9.59 5.10
N ARG A 121 -3.64 10.25 3.98
CA ARG A 121 -4.16 9.90 2.65
C ARG A 121 -3.83 8.44 2.30
N GLU A 122 -2.60 8.00 2.55
CA GLU A 122 -2.18 6.61 2.31
C GLU A 122 -3.08 5.60 3.05
N PHE A 123 -3.37 5.87 4.33
CA PHE A 123 -4.29 5.02 5.11
C PHE A 123 -5.70 4.98 4.54
N THR A 124 -6.19 6.06 3.92
CA THR A 124 -7.51 6.06 3.28
C THR A 124 -7.56 5.15 2.05
N GLU A 125 -6.49 5.12 1.23
CA GLU A 125 -6.36 4.23 0.07
C GLU A 125 -6.32 2.75 0.53
N LEU A 126 -5.51 2.47 1.56
CA LEU A 126 -5.39 1.12 2.14
C LEU A 126 -6.74 0.64 2.71
N TRP A 127 -7.41 1.47 3.51
CA TRP A 127 -8.72 1.13 4.06
C TRP A 127 -9.75 0.88 2.94
N HIS A 128 -9.79 1.76 1.93
CA HIS A 128 -10.74 1.66 0.84
C HIS A 128 -10.60 0.34 0.06
N HIS A 129 -9.38 -0.01 -0.31
CA HIS A 129 -9.10 -1.23 -1.05
C HIS A 129 -9.22 -2.49 -0.19
N GLN A 130 -8.89 -2.42 1.10
CA GLN A 130 -9.15 -3.52 2.02
C GLN A 130 -10.65 -3.80 2.16
N MET A 131 -11.50 -2.76 2.18
CA MET A 131 -12.96 -2.93 2.17
C MET A 131 -13.45 -3.60 0.89
N GLN A 132 -12.94 -3.18 -0.27
CA GLN A 132 -13.29 -3.80 -1.55
C GLN A 132 -12.95 -5.30 -1.59
N ILE A 133 -11.77 -5.69 -1.09
CA ILE A 133 -11.37 -7.09 -0.98
C ILE A 133 -12.30 -7.85 -0.02
N ARG A 134 -12.54 -7.30 1.18
CA ARG A 134 -13.41 -7.94 2.19
C ARG A 134 -14.82 -8.19 1.64
N LEU A 135 -15.40 -7.20 0.96
CA LEU A 135 -16.69 -7.33 0.29
C LEU A 135 -16.68 -8.42 -0.78
N ALA A 136 -15.64 -8.50 -1.62
CA ALA A 136 -15.52 -9.50 -2.68
C ALA A 136 -15.48 -10.94 -2.13
N VAL A 137 -14.81 -11.15 -0.99
CA VAL A 137 -14.63 -12.48 -0.38
C VAL A 137 -15.66 -12.79 0.71
N GLY A 138 -16.60 -11.88 0.98
CA GLY A 138 -17.60 -12.05 2.04
C GLY A 138 -17.03 -12.00 3.46
N ALA A 139 -15.86 -11.38 3.65
CA ALA A 139 -15.28 -11.16 4.96
C ALA A 139 -15.98 -9.99 5.69
N PRO A 140 -16.02 -10.00 7.04
CA PRO A 140 -16.56 -8.88 7.81
C PRO A 140 -15.83 -7.56 7.49
N PRO A 141 -16.51 -6.40 7.55
CA PRO A 141 -15.87 -5.09 7.40
C PRO A 141 -14.91 -4.81 8.57
N LEU A 142 -14.03 -3.81 8.44
CA LEU A 142 -13.02 -3.49 9.49
C LEU A 142 -13.67 -2.91 10.74
N GLU A 143 -14.82 -2.27 10.59
CA GLU A 143 -15.60 -1.69 11.67
C GLU A 143 -16.26 -2.77 12.54
N ASP A 144 -16.39 -4.01 12.03
CA ASP A 144 -16.86 -5.16 12.80
C ASP A 144 -15.88 -5.43 13.96
N PRO A 145 -16.35 -5.46 15.21
CA PRO A 145 -15.51 -5.75 16.37
C PRO A 145 -14.67 -7.03 16.23
N ARG A 146 -15.13 -8.03 15.47
CA ARG A 146 -14.40 -9.28 15.20
C ARG A 146 -13.15 -9.08 14.32
N SER A 147 -13.10 -8.00 13.53
CA SER A 147 -11.98 -7.66 12.65
C SER A 147 -10.80 -6.99 13.39
N ARG A 148 -10.98 -6.55 14.64
CA ARG A 148 -9.97 -5.82 15.44
C ARG A 148 -8.83 -6.69 15.99
N SER A 149 -8.92 -8.02 15.82
CA SER A 149 -8.00 -8.99 16.42
C SER A 149 -6.67 -9.18 15.65
N MET A 150 -6.59 -8.81 14.36
CA MET A 150 -5.42 -9.16 13.53
C MET A 150 -4.21 -8.21 13.65
N ALA A 151 -4.34 -7.02 14.24
CA ALA A 151 -3.22 -6.07 14.37
C ALA A 151 -2.24 -6.41 15.52
N ALA A 152 -2.62 -7.29 16.45
CA ALA A 152 -1.84 -7.55 17.66
C ALA A 152 -0.83 -8.71 17.55
N SER A 153 -0.79 -9.44 16.43
CA SER A 153 -0.02 -10.68 16.33
C SER A 153 1.36 -10.53 15.67
N SER A 154 1.61 -9.46 14.91
CA SER A 154 2.85 -9.29 14.14
C SER A 154 3.99 -8.60 14.91
N LEU A 155 3.72 -8.10 16.13
CA LEU A 155 4.72 -7.43 16.98
C LEU A 155 5.44 -8.39 17.96
N ARG A 156 5.21 -9.71 17.86
CA ARG A 156 5.88 -10.71 18.71
C ARG A 156 6.67 -11.69 17.86
N THR A 157 7.80 -11.29 17.30
CA THR A 157 8.92 -12.21 16.96
C THR A 157 10.12 -11.46 16.39
N ARG A 158 10.69 -10.51 17.15
CA ARG A 158 12.12 -10.17 17.03
C ARG A 158 12.71 -9.87 18.41
N SER A 159 12.77 -10.89 19.27
CA SER A 159 13.74 -10.90 20.37
C SER A 159 14.94 -11.74 19.93
N CYS A 160 15.90 -11.11 19.27
CA CYS A 160 17.26 -11.68 19.20
C CYS A 160 17.95 -11.38 20.53
N GLY A 161 18.37 -12.44 21.25
CA GLY A 161 19.28 -12.33 22.39
C GLY A 161 20.69 -11.90 21.96
N PRO A 162 21.61 -11.70 22.92
CA PRO A 162 22.27 -12.90 23.47
C PRO A 162 22.34 -12.93 25.01
N ASP A 163 22.43 -14.16 25.51
CA ASP A 163 22.63 -14.54 26.91
C ASP A 163 24.11 -14.36 27.32
N PRO A 164 24.45 -13.54 28.32
CA PRO A 164 25.82 -13.42 28.81
C PRO A 164 26.00 -14.35 30.02
N SER A 165 26.20 -15.64 29.77
CA SER A 165 26.65 -16.55 30.83
C SER A 165 27.52 -17.69 30.31
N SER A 166 28.71 -17.34 29.79
CA SER A 166 29.84 -18.26 29.85
C SER A 166 31.17 -17.51 30.01
N SER A 167 31.52 -17.21 31.26
CA SER A 167 32.92 -17.04 31.67
C SER A 167 33.08 -17.69 33.03
N ARG A 168 34.08 -18.58 33.09
CA ARG A 168 34.52 -19.37 34.24
C ARG A 168 34.95 -18.51 35.42
#